data_AF-C5K4I4-F1
#
_entry.id   AF-C5K4I4-F1
#
_cell.length_a   1.000
_cell.length_b   1.000
_cell.length_c   1.000
_cell.angle_alpha   90.00
_cell.angle_beta   90.00
_cell.angle_gamma   90.00
#
_symmetry.space_group_name_H-M   'P 1'
#
loop_
_entity.id
_entity.type
_entity.pdbx_description
1 polymer ?
#
loop_
_entity_poly.entity_id
_entity_poly.type
_entity_poly.pdbx_seq_one_letter_code
_entity_poly.pdbx_strand_id
1 'polypeptide(L)'
;SSFTEVMTLFRFDIIVVGGGATGSSIALDGASRGLKVALLERNDFGSGTSSRSTKLLHGGIGYLKSALLGMDLQMLRMIYQ
;
A
#
# COMPACT_ATOMS: atom_id res chain seq x y z
N SER A 1 -10.52 -20.90 -15.99
CA SER A 1 -9.67 -21.27 -17.14
C SER A 1 -9.07 -20.05 -17.84
N SER A 2 -9.89 -19.04 -18.20
CA SER A 2 -9.44 -17.87 -18.97
C SER A 2 -8.35 -16.99 -18.30
N PHE A 3 -8.38 -16.83 -16.97
CA PHE A 3 -7.44 -15.94 -16.26
C PHE A 3 -5.98 -16.41 -16.33
N THR A 4 -5.78 -17.72 -16.18
CA THR A 4 -4.45 -18.35 -16.23
C THR A 4 -3.89 -18.29 -17.65
N GLU A 5 -4.73 -18.46 -18.68
CA GLU A 5 -4.33 -18.35 -20.09
C GLU A 5 -3.77 -16.96 -20.43
N VAL A 6 -4.41 -15.88 -19.98
CA VAL A 6 -3.94 -14.50 -20.21
C VAL A 6 -2.58 -14.26 -19.53
N MET A 7 -2.38 -14.80 -18.33
CA MET A 7 -1.09 -14.72 -17.64
C MET A 7 0.04 -15.50 -18.32
N THR A 8 -0.28 -16.58 -19.05
CA THR A 8 0.70 -17.32 -19.85
C THR A 8 0.97 -16.72 -21.23
N LEU A 9 0.00 -16.00 -21.81
CA LEU A 9 0.15 -15.34 -23.11
C LEU A 9 1.08 -14.12 -23.06
N PHE A 10 1.14 -13.45 -21.90
CA PHE A 10 2.04 -12.32 -21.68
C PHE A 10 3.08 -12.66 -20.61
N ARG A 11 4.36 -12.58 -20.96
CA ARG A 11 5.43 -12.60 -19.96
C ARG A 11 5.40 -11.30 -19.17
N PHE A 12 5.07 -11.40 -17.88
CA PHE A 12 5.21 -10.32 -16.91
C PHE A 12 6.57 -10.43 -16.22
N ASP A 13 7.18 -9.28 -15.97
CA ASP A 13 8.43 -9.17 -15.22
C ASP A 13 8.15 -9.16 -13.70
N ILE A 14 7.00 -8.61 -13.30
CA ILE A 14 6.57 -8.50 -11.91
C ILE A 14 5.08 -8.88 -11.78
N ILE A 15 4.76 -9.63 -10.73
CA ILE A 15 3.38 -9.89 -10.31
C ILE A 15 3.21 -9.34 -8.89
N VAL A 16 2.28 -8.41 -8.71
CA VAL A 16 1.91 -7.82 -7.42
C VAL A 16 0.59 -8.43 -6.95
N VAL A 17 0.56 -8.95 -5.73
CA VAL A 17 -0.65 -9.54 -5.13
C VAL A 17 -1.16 -8.61 -4.02
N GLY A 18 -2.40 -8.14 -4.18
CA GLY A 18 -3.05 -7.14 -3.34
C GLY A 18 -3.04 -5.75 -3.97
N GLY A 19 -4.22 -5.21 -4.29
CA GLY A 19 -4.45 -3.89 -4.89
C GLY A 19 -4.77 -2.79 -3.87
N GLY A 20 -4.25 -2.91 -2.65
CA GLY A 20 -4.26 -1.84 -1.66
C GLY A 20 -3.26 -0.72 -1.99
N ALA A 21 -3.20 0.32 -1.16
CA ALA A 21 -2.31 1.48 -1.39
C ALA A 21 -0.86 1.08 -1.68
N THR A 22 -0.30 0.13 -0.92
CA THR A 22 1.06 -0.35 -1.11
C THR A 22 1.25 -1.10 -2.44
N GLY A 23 0.36 -2.05 -2.74
CA GLY A 23 0.49 -2.86 -3.96
C GLY A 23 0.29 -2.03 -5.22
N SER A 24 -0.66 -1.10 -5.22
CA SER A 24 -0.86 -0.16 -6.33
C SER A 24 0.35 0.74 -6.55
N SER A 25 0.99 1.23 -5.49
CA SER A 25 2.23 2.02 -5.60
C SER A 25 3.39 1.22 -6.17
N ILE A 26 3.56 -0.05 -5.76
CA ILE A 26 4.61 -0.93 -6.29
C ILE A 26 4.37 -1.22 -7.78
N ALA A 27 3.11 -1.49 -8.17
CA ALA A 27 2.80 -1.73 -9.57
C ALA A 27 3.02 -0.48 -10.44
N LEU A 28 2.69 0.70 -9.91
CA LEU A 28 2.96 1.97 -10.57
C LEU A 28 4.46 2.23 -10.75
N ASP A 29 5.27 1.98 -9.72
CA ASP A 29 6.73 2.15 -9.82
C ASP A 29 7.34 1.20 -10.86
N GLY A 30 6.95 -0.07 -10.85
CA GLY A 30 7.40 -1.04 -11.85
C GLY A 30 6.97 -0.67 -13.27
N ALA A 31 5.71 -0.28 -13.47
CA ALA A 31 5.20 0.16 -14.76
C ALA A 31 5.88 1.44 -15.26
N SER A 32 6.15 2.39 -14.37
CA SER A 32 6.86 3.65 -14.68
C SER A 32 8.31 3.41 -15.13
N ARG A 33 8.91 2.28 -14.72
CA ARG A 33 10.24 1.84 -15.14
C ARG A 33 10.22 1.02 -16.44
N GLY A 34 9.05 0.85 -17.07
CA GLY A 34 8.89 0.12 -18.32
C GLY A 34 8.76 -1.41 -18.15
N LEU A 35 8.59 -1.91 -16.92
CA LEU A 35 8.39 -3.32 -16.67
C LEU A 35 6.94 -3.74 -16.98
N LYS A 36 6.76 -4.97 -17.46
CA LYS A 36 5.43 -5.57 -17.61
C LYS A 36 4.95 -6.06 -16.26
N VAL A 37 4.07 -5.29 -15.62
CA VAL A 37 3.56 -5.62 -14.28
C VAL A 37 2.12 -6.13 -14.36
N ALA A 38 1.84 -7.26 -13.71
CA ALA A 38 0.49 -7.72 -13.42
C ALA A 38 0.15 -7.41 -11.95
N LEU A 39 -0.98 -6.77 -11.69
CA LEU A 39 -1.48 -6.57 -10.32
C LEU A 39 -2.79 -7.35 -10.14
N LEU A 40 -2.82 -8.16 -9.09
CA LEU A 40 -3.91 -9.09 -8.78
C LEU A 40 -4.57 -8.67 -7.47
N GLU A 41 -5.86 -8.37 -7.50
CA GLU A 41 -6.68 -8.14 -6.31
C GLU A 41 -7.83 -9.15 -6.30
N ARG A 42 -8.15 -9.70 -5.12
CA ARG A 42 -9.23 -10.68 -4.97
C ARG A 42 -10.59 -10.02 -5.03
N ASN A 43 -10.72 -8.82 -4.46
CA ASN A 43 -11.96 -8.06 -4.42
C ASN A 43 -11.86 -6.84 -5.35
N ASP A 44 -12.19 -5.65 -4.86
CA ASP A 44 -12.01 -4.37 -5.56
C ASP A 44 -10.74 -3.66 -5.09
N PHE A 45 -10.18 -2.77 -5.91
CA PHE A 45 -8.98 -2.01 -5.57
C PHE A 45 -9.19 -1.20 -4.28
N GLY A 46 -8.20 -1.22 -3.39
CA GLY A 46 -8.25 -0.51 -2.12
C GLY A 46 -9.23 -1.07 -1.09
N SER A 47 -9.99 -2.13 -1.38
CA SER A 47 -11.06 -2.67 -0.51
C SER A 47 -10.59 -3.19 0.86
N GLY A 48 -9.29 -3.47 1.03
CA GLY A 48 -8.67 -3.84 2.30
C GLY A 48 -8.55 -2.68 3.30
N THR A 49 -7.53 -2.74 4.16
CA THR A 49 -7.26 -1.70 5.17
C THR A 49 -7.09 -0.29 4.57
N SER A 50 -6.66 -0.18 3.32
CA SER A 50 -6.53 1.11 2.60
C SER A 50 -7.85 1.87 2.46
N SER A 51 -9.01 1.19 2.41
CA SER A 51 -10.33 1.85 2.36
C SER A 51 -10.86 2.26 3.73
N ARG A 52 -10.32 1.67 4.81
CA ARG A 52 -10.79 1.83 6.20
C ARG A 52 -9.94 2.83 7.00
N SER A 53 -9.19 3.69 6.33
CA SER A 53 -8.49 4.79 7.00
C SER A 53 -9.44 5.96 7.26
N THR A 54 -9.03 6.90 8.09
CA THR A 54 -9.71 8.19 8.27
C THR A 54 -9.69 9.07 7.01
N LYS A 55 -9.04 8.62 5.93
CA LYS A 55 -8.83 9.34 4.65
C LYS A 55 -8.18 10.72 4.85
N LEU A 56 -7.45 10.87 5.96
CA LEU A 56 -6.69 12.07 6.29
C LEU A 56 -5.20 11.73 6.25
N LEU A 57 -4.48 12.44 5.39
CA LEU A 57 -3.02 12.49 5.48
C LEU A 57 -2.68 13.45 6.62
N HIS A 58 -2.30 12.92 7.78
CA HIS A 58 -1.84 13.73 8.90
C HIS A 58 -0.46 13.26 9.37
N GLY A 59 0.45 14.20 9.63
CA GLY A 59 1.82 13.92 10.09
C GLY A 59 1.92 13.50 11.57
N GLY A 60 0.89 12.84 12.11
CA GLY A 60 0.98 12.34 13.49
C GLY A 60 0.92 13.39 14.61
N ILE A 61 0.37 14.60 14.37
CA ILE A 61 0.26 15.65 15.42
C ILE A 61 -0.44 15.16 16.71
N GLY A 62 -1.33 14.18 16.61
CA GLY A 62 -1.95 13.52 17.76
C GLY A 62 -0.96 12.67 18.57
N TYR A 63 -0.01 11.99 17.91
CA TYR A 63 1.08 11.27 18.56
C TYR A 63 2.04 12.23 19.27
N LEU A 64 2.34 13.38 18.67
CA LEU A 64 3.15 14.42 19.33
C LEU A 64 2.47 14.96 20.59
N LYS A 65 1.16 15.20 20.51
CA LYS A 65 0.36 15.61 21.67
C LYS A 65 0.38 14.55 22.77
N SER A 66 0.18 13.27 22.43
CA SER A 66 0.21 12.16 23.40
C SER A 66 1.59 11.92 24.00
N ALA A 67 2.67 12.05 23.22
CA ALA A 67 4.04 11.92 23.70
C ALA A 67 4.41 13.03 24.69
N LEU A 68 4.05 14.29 24.38
CA LEU A 68 4.42 15.44 25.20
C LEU A 68 3.58 15.57 26.48
N LEU A 69 2.26 15.36 26.39
CA LEU A 69 1.34 15.54 27.52
C LEU A 69 1.12 14.26 28.34
N GLY A 70 1.22 13.10 27.69
CA GLY A 70 1.04 11.79 28.33
C GLY A 70 2.34 11.14 28.79
N MET A 71 3.51 11.73 28.50
CA MET A 71 4.84 11.16 28.75
C MET A 71 5.00 9.75 28.16
N ASP A 72 4.33 9.46 27.05
CA ASP A 72 4.41 8.16 26.39
C ASP A 72 5.62 8.12 25.44
N LEU A 73 6.69 7.50 25.93
CA LEU A 73 7.94 7.29 25.19
C LEU A 73 7.75 6.47 23.90
N GLN A 74 6.75 5.59 23.82
CA GLN A 74 6.49 4.81 22.61
C GLN A 74 5.96 5.71 21.49
N MET A 75 5.11 6.67 21.82
CA MET A 75 4.59 7.65 20.87
C MET A 75 5.68 8.64 20.42
N LEU A 76 6.59 9.03 21.32
CA LEU A 76 7.76 9.84 20.96
C LEU A 76 8.63 9.12 19.92
N ARG A 77 8.82 7.80 20.09
CA ARG A 77 9.63 6.97 19.19
C ARG A 77 9.01 6.81 17.80
N MET A 78 7.70 6.99 17.65
CA MET A 78 7.06 6.98 16.32
C MET A 78 7.26 8.29 15.54
N ILE A 79 7.60 9.39 16.21
CA ILE A 79 7.79 10.72 15.57
C ILE A 79 9.21 10.88 15.04
N TYR A 80 10.19 10.25 15.69
CA TYR A 80 11.62 10.38 15.36
C TYR A 80 12.15 9.23 14.47
N GLN A 81 11.27 8.42 13.86
CA GLN A 81 11.64 7.33 12.95
C GLN A 81 11.63 7.75 11.48
#